data_AF-A0A0H5CII3-F1
#
_entry.id   AF-A0A0H5CII3-F1
#
_cell.length_a   1.000
_cell.length_b   1.000
_cell.length_c   1.000
_cell.angle_alpha   90.00
_cell.angle_beta   90.00
_cell.angle_gamma   90.00
#
_symmetry.space_group_name_H-M   'P 1'
#
loop_
_entity.id
_entity.type
_entity.pdbx_description
1 polymer ?
#
loop_
_entity_poly.entity_id
_entity_poly.type
_entity_poly.pdbx_seq_one_letter_code
_entity_poly.pdbx_strand_id
1 'polypeptide(L)'
;MLTVAREDNAVGIAVGASLTGRHPVVLMENAGLGMSLSAIASLVVPYRIPMLFVVNVRVVAGEHLGESAILRRLTVPLLVGLGMETFELDLEGAFDEQVNLMVEAVQDQRRPAALLIADRVGDEK
;
A
#
# COMPACT_ATOMS: atom_id res chain seq x y z
N MET A 1 -4.30 -6.32 -15.46
CA MET A 1 -3.60 -6.75 -14.24
C MET A 1 -2.35 -7.52 -14.65
N LEU A 2 -1.18 -7.18 -14.11
CA LEU A 2 0.10 -7.84 -14.41
C LEU A 2 0.61 -8.50 -13.12
N THR A 3 0.84 -9.80 -13.15
CA THR A 3 1.43 -10.52 -12.01
C THR A 3 2.94 -10.41 -12.09
N VAL A 4 3.56 -9.99 -10.98
CA VAL A 4 5.01 -9.83 -10.88
C VAL A 4 5.51 -10.73 -9.75
N ALA A 5 6.64 -11.40 -9.96
CA ALA A 5 7.17 -12.39 -9.02
C ALA A 5 7.59 -11.80 -7.66
N ARG A 6 7.83 -10.49 -7.60
CA ARG A 6 8.24 -9.78 -6.39
C ARG A 6 7.63 -8.38 -6.35
N GLU A 7 7.30 -7.92 -5.16
CA GLU A 7 6.66 -6.64 -4.88
C GLU A 7 7.57 -5.45 -5.24
N ASP A 8 8.86 -5.54 -4.92
CA ASP A 8 9.86 -4.51 -5.27
C ASP A 8 9.97 -4.29 -6.80
N ASN A 9 9.92 -5.38 -7.57
CA ASN A 9 9.86 -5.33 -9.03
C ASN A 9 8.53 -4.74 -9.52
N ALA A 10 7.41 -5.04 -8.84
CA ALA A 10 6.12 -4.44 -9.17
C ALA A 10 6.15 -2.93 -8.96
N VAL A 11 6.83 -2.44 -7.92
CA VAL A 11 7.09 -1.01 -7.71
C VAL A 11 7.88 -0.43 -8.88
N GLY A 12 8.98 -1.07 -9.30
CA GLY A 12 9.78 -0.60 -10.44
C GLY A 12 8.99 -0.51 -11.76
N ILE A 13 8.19 -1.54 -12.06
CA ILE A 13 7.30 -1.53 -13.25
C ILE A 13 6.25 -0.43 -13.13
N ALA A 14 5.65 -0.25 -11.95
CA ALA A 14 4.68 0.81 -11.72
C ALA A 14 5.32 2.19 -11.89
N VAL A 15 6.54 2.41 -11.40
CA VAL A 15 7.27 3.67 -11.66
C VAL A 15 7.39 3.94 -13.16
N GLY A 16 7.78 2.94 -13.95
CA GLY A 16 7.82 3.08 -15.42
C GLY A 16 6.46 3.44 -16.02
N ALA A 17 5.38 2.79 -15.60
CA ALA A 17 4.03 3.12 -16.04
C ALA A 17 3.64 4.56 -15.65
N SER A 18 3.96 4.98 -14.42
CA SER A 18 3.70 6.32 -13.91
C SER A 18 4.42 7.40 -14.70
N LEU A 19 5.68 7.17 -15.06
CA LEU A 19 6.48 8.07 -15.90
C LEU A 19 5.91 8.23 -17.32
N THR A 20 5.11 7.28 -17.81
CA THR A 20 4.37 7.40 -19.07
C THR A 20 3.00 8.09 -18.94
N GLY A 21 2.73 8.73 -17.80
CA GLY A 21 1.48 9.45 -17.54
C GLY A 21 0.32 8.58 -17.06
N ARG A 22 0.58 7.35 -16.58
CA ARG A 22 -0.45 6.50 -15.96
C ARG A 22 -0.48 6.69 -14.44
N HIS A 23 -1.54 6.21 -13.81
CA HIS A 23 -1.67 6.16 -12.34
C HIS A 23 -1.77 4.69 -11.91
N PRO A 24 -0.62 4.00 -11.75
CA PRO A 24 -0.61 2.58 -11.46
C PRO A 24 -1.04 2.30 -10.02
N VAL A 25 -1.61 1.11 -9.83
CA VAL A 25 -1.93 0.55 -8.52
C VAL A 25 -1.06 -0.69 -8.31
N VAL A 26 -0.39 -0.77 -7.15
CA VAL A 26 0.39 -1.94 -6.74
C VAL A 26 -0.31 -2.64 -5.59
N LEU A 27 -0.78 -3.85 -5.85
CA LEU A 27 -1.36 -4.75 -4.86
C LEU A 27 -0.23 -5.56 -4.21
N MET A 28 -0.16 -5.56 -2.89
CA MET A 28 0.85 -6.32 -2.13
C MET A 28 0.39 -6.69 -0.73
N GLU A 29 1.03 -7.69 -0.12
CA GLU A 29 0.91 -7.93 1.32
C GLU A 29 1.80 -6.96 2.11
N ASN A 30 1.49 -6.76 3.39
CA ASN A 30 2.31 -5.97 4.31
C ASN A 30 3.76 -6.49 4.49
N ALA A 31 4.00 -7.80 4.34
CA ALA A 31 5.36 -8.34 4.29
C ALA A 31 6.13 -7.84 3.05
N GLY A 32 5.46 -7.81 1.90
CA GLY A 32 6.00 -7.27 0.65
C GLY A 32 6.29 -5.77 0.74
N LEU A 33 5.48 -5.00 1.48
CA LEU A 33 5.77 -3.59 1.78
C LEU A 33 7.11 -3.44 2.50
N GLY A 34 7.37 -4.26 3.53
CA GLY A 34 8.63 -4.25 4.27
C GLY A 34 9.85 -4.54 3.38
N MET A 35 9.72 -5.53 2.49
CA MET A 35 10.77 -5.87 1.51
C MET A 35 10.97 -4.80 0.44
N SER A 36 9.93 -4.03 0.13
CA SER A 36 9.94 -2.99 -0.91
C SER A 36 10.40 -1.62 -0.40
N LEU A 37 10.67 -1.47 0.90
CA LEU A 37 10.99 -0.18 1.52
C LEU A 37 12.15 0.54 0.83
N SER A 38 13.24 -0.15 0.49
CA SER A 38 14.38 0.49 -0.18
C SER A 38 13.98 1.07 -1.53
N ALA A 39 13.24 0.33 -2.36
CA ALA A 39 12.78 0.80 -3.67
C ALA A 39 11.82 2.00 -3.51
N ILE A 40 10.89 1.92 -2.56
CA ILE A 40 9.95 3.00 -2.26
C ILE A 40 10.68 4.26 -1.78
N ALA A 41 11.60 4.12 -0.83
CA ALA A 41 12.34 5.22 -0.23
C ALA A 41 13.39 5.83 -1.16
N SER A 42 13.96 5.06 -2.09
CA SER A 42 14.97 5.57 -3.03
C SER A 42 14.38 6.11 -4.33
N LEU A 43 13.18 5.67 -4.74
CA LEU A 43 12.62 5.96 -6.06
C LEU A 43 11.22 6.57 -6.00
N VAL A 44 10.30 6.00 -5.24
CA VAL A 44 8.90 6.45 -5.27
C VAL A 44 8.73 7.77 -4.52
N VAL A 45 9.19 7.82 -3.27
CA VAL A 45 9.01 8.97 -2.39
C VAL A 45 9.84 10.20 -2.83
N PRO A 46 11.16 10.09 -3.09
CA PRO A 46 11.98 11.27 -3.41
C PRO A 46 11.55 11.96 -4.71
N TYR A 47 11.12 11.17 -5.70
CA TYR A 47 10.69 11.67 -7.00
C TYR A 47 9.19 11.93 -7.09
N ARG A 48 8.46 11.77 -5.98
CA ARG A 48 7.01 11.96 -5.88
C ARG A 48 6.27 11.25 -7.01
N ILE A 49 6.60 9.97 -7.21
CA ILE A 49 5.99 9.17 -8.27
C ILE A 49 4.53 8.90 -7.91
N PRO A 50 3.55 9.37 -8.70
CA PRO A 50 2.14 9.18 -8.39
C PRO A 50 1.74 7.73 -8.62
N MET A 51 1.33 7.05 -7.56
CA MET A 51 0.82 5.68 -7.57
C MET A 51 0.08 5.35 -6.28
N LEU A 52 -0.82 4.37 -6.33
CA LEU A 52 -1.51 3.85 -5.16
C LEU A 52 -0.92 2.50 -4.76
N PHE A 53 -0.55 2.33 -3.49
CA PHE A 53 -0.29 1.04 -2.90
C PHE A 53 -1.58 0.52 -2.27
N VAL A 54 -2.01 -0.68 -2.63
CA VAL A 54 -3.08 -1.39 -1.92
C VAL A 54 -2.41 -2.51 -1.14
N VAL A 55 -2.35 -2.34 0.17
CA VAL A 55 -1.62 -3.22 1.08
C VAL A 55 -2.60 -4.08 1.84
N ASN A 56 -2.58 -5.38 1.58
CA ASN A 56 -3.29 -6.34 2.40
C ASN A 56 -2.55 -6.54 3.73
N VAL A 57 -3.22 -6.25 4.82
CA VAL A 57 -2.72 -6.36 6.18
C VAL A 57 -3.31 -7.61 6.80
N ARG A 58 -2.49 -8.66 6.84
CA ARG A 58 -2.90 -9.95 7.40
C ARG A 58 -3.19 -9.85 8.89
N VAL A 59 -4.37 -10.30 9.30
CA VAL A 59 -4.80 -10.43 10.68
C VAL A 59 -5.10 -11.90 10.97
N VAL A 60 -4.19 -12.56 11.69
CA VAL A 60 -4.39 -13.94 12.14
C VAL A 60 -4.96 -13.93 13.56
N ALA A 61 -6.09 -14.60 13.77
CA ALA A 61 -6.75 -14.71 15.06
C ALA A 61 -5.83 -15.39 16.10
N GLY A 62 -5.74 -14.81 17.31
CA GLY A 62 -4.88 -15.32 18.39
C GLY A 62 -3.37 -15.12 18.18
N GLU A 63 -2.92 -14.61 17.03
CA GLU A 63 -1.51 -14.33 16.78
C GLU A 63 -1.12 -12.94 17.31
N HIS A 64 -0.34 -12.92 18.38
CA HIS A 64 0.11 -11.69 19.05
C HIS A 64 1.62 -11.46 19.00
N LEU A 65 2.42 -12.50 18.73
CA LEU A 65 3.89 -12.46 18.83
C LEU A 65 4.62 -12.97 17.58
N GLY A 66 3.91 -13.48 16.57
CA GLY A 66 4.51 -13.97 15.34
C GLY A 66 4.81 -12.86 14.32
N GLU A 67 5.43 -13.25 13.21
CA GLU A 67 5.85 -12.35 12.13
C GLU A 67 4.68 -11.48 11.63
N SER A 68 3.51 -12.08 11.40
CA SER A 68 2.32 -11.37 10.93
C SER A 68 1.90 -10.26 11.90
N ALA A 69 1.96 -10.53 13.21
CA ALA A 69 1.61 -9.57 14.25
C ALA A 69 2.62 -8.40 14.31
N ILE A 70 3.91 -8.68 14.14
CA ILE A 70 4.98 -7.67 14.09
C ILE A 70 4.81 -6.79 12.86
N LEU A 71 4.69 -7.39 11.67
CA LEU A 71 4.54 -6.66 10.41
C LEU A 71 3.27 -5.81 10.38
N ARG A 72 2.14 -6.34 10.88
CA ARG A 72 0.91 -5.57 11.06
C ARG A 72 1.14 -4.32 11.90
N ARG A 73 1.80 -4.45 13.06
CA ARG A 73 2.10 -3.30 13.94
C ARG A 73 3.03 -2.27 13.27
N LEU A 74 3.90 -2.70 12.38
CA LEU A 74 4.85 -1.81 11.67
C LEU A 74 4.25 -1.15 10.42
N THR A 75 3.18 -1.69 9.86
CA THR A 75 2.65 -1.24 8.55
C THR A 75 2.33 0.26 8.53
N VAL A 76 1.48 0.74 9.45
CA VAL A 76 1.13 2.17 9.52
C VAL A 76 2.33 3.05 9.88
N PRO A 77 3.15 2.74 10.91
CA PRO A 77 4.36 3.52 11.21
C PRO A 77 5.33 3.64 10.03
N LEU A 78 5.49 2.60 9.22
CA LEU A 78 6.34 2.65 8.03
C LEU A 78 5.80 3.61 6.97
N LEU A 79 4.49 3.53 6.68
CA LEU A 79 3.85 4.42 5.70
C LEU A 79 3.90 5.88 6.14
N VAL A 80 3.63 6.14 7.43
CA VAL A 80 3.77 7.48 8.02
C VAL A 80 5.21 7.96 7.96
N GLY A 81 6.18 7.09 8.27
CA GLY A 81 7.61 7.41 8.17
C GLY A 81 8.08 7.73 6.75
N LEU A 82 7.43 7.16 5.74
CA LEU A 82 7.62 7.48 4.32
C LEU A 82 6.89 8.76 3.88
N GLY A 83 6.10 9.38 4.78
CA GLY A 83 5.29 10.55 4.46
C GLY A 83 4.16 10.25 3.48
N MET A 84 3.68 9.01 3.44
CA MET A 84 2.56 8.60 2.59
C MET A 84 1.23 8.84 3.28
N GLU A 85 0.30 9.41 2.53
CA GLU A 85 -1.09 9.45 2.95
C GLU A 85 -1.65 8.02 2.97
N THR A 86 -2.28 7.66 4.09
CA THR A 86 -2.70 6.29 4.37
C THR A 86 -4.19 6.27 4.69
N PHE A 87 -4.91 5.40 4.00
CA PHE A 87 -6.34 5.19 4.13
C PHE A 87 -6.60 3.76 4.63
N GLU A 88 -7.58 3.56 5.50
CA GLU A 88 -8.06 2.23 5.86
C GLU A 88 -9.38 1.99 5.12
N LEU A 89 -9.52 0.85 4.44
CA LEU A 89 -10.71 0.55 3.64
C LEU A 89 -11.97 0.60 4.52
N ASP A 90 -12.88 1.50 4.16
CA ASP A 90 -14.19 1.63 4.79
C ASP A 90 -15.29 1.22 3.80
N LEU A 91 -15.84 0.01 4.01
CA LEU A 91 -16.91 -0.54 3.17
C LEU A 91 -18.32 -0.14 3.66
N GLU A 92 -18.43 0.31 4.91
CA GLU A 92 -19.73 0.63 5.54
C GLU A 92 -20.01 2.13 5.53
N GLY A 93 -18.98 2.96 5.37
CA GLY A 93 -19.07 4.42 5.28
C GLY A 93 -18.99 4.96 3.85
N ALA A 94 -18.40 6.15 3.72
CA ALA A 94 -18.39 6.94 2.48
C ALA A 94 -17.27 6.47 1.52
N PHE A 95 -17.40 5.25 0.99
CA PHE A 95 -16.41 4.66 0.07
C PHE A 95 -16.10 5.57 -1.12
N ASP A 96 -17.10 6.20 -1.73
CA ASP A 96 -16.92 7.11 -2.85
C ASP A 96 -16.09 8.35 -2.48
N GLU A 97 -16.27 8.87 -1.27
CA GLU A 97 -15.48 10.00 -0.75
C GLU A 97 -14.02 9.59 -0.53
N GLN A 98 -13.80 8.40 0.06
CA GLN A 98 -12.46 7.84 0.23
C GLN A 98 -11.75 7.63 -1.12
N VAL A 99 -12.45 7.11 -2.13
CA VAL A 99 -11.90 6.98 -3.48
C VAL A 99 -11.51 8.34 -4.05
N ASN A 100 -12.34 9.37 -3.88
CA ASN A 100 -12.02 10.71 -4.35
C ASN A 100 -10.78 11.29 -3.65
N LEU A 101 -10.62 11.09 -2.34
CA LEU A 101 -9.43 11.51 -1.60
C LEU A 101 -8.17 10.80 -2.10
N MET A 102 -8.24 9.49 -2.38
CA MET A 102 -7.12 8.74 -2.96
C MET A 102 -6.77 9.23 -4.37
N VAL A 103 -7.79 9.55 -5.18
CA VAL A 103 -7.59 10.13 -6.51
C VAL A 103 -6.92 11.49 -6.42
N GLU A 104 -7.36 12.36 -5.52
CA GLU A 104 -6.75 13.67 -5.29
C GLU A 104 -5.27 13.54 -4.87
N ALA A 105 -4.97 12.66 -3.91
CA ALA A 105 -3.62 12.43 -3.43
C ALA A 105 -2.68 11.95 -4.56
N VAL A 106 -3.14 11.02 -5.39
CA VAL A 106 -2.32 10.40 -6.45
C VAL A 106 -2.25 11.28 -7.71
N GLN A 107 -3.37 11.80 -8.18
CA GLN A 107 -3.44 12.51 -9.47
C GLN A 107 -3.12 14.00 -9.31
N ASP A 108 -3.77 14.68 -8.36
CA ASP A 108 -3.69 16.13 -8.25
C ASP A 108 -2.46 16.56 -7.45
N GLN A 109 -2.23 15.93 -6.30
CA GLN A 109 -1.08 16.25 -5.44
C GLN A 109 0.22 15.57 -5.91
N ARG A 110 0.10 14.64 -6.86
CA ARG A 110 1.17 13.81 -7.41
C ARG A 110 2.02 13.16 -6.30
N ARG A 111 1.39 12.44 -5.39
CA ARG A 111 2.08 11.72 -4.31
C ARG A 111 1.77 10.23 -4.37
N PRO A 112 2.68 9.38 -3.88
CA PRO A 112 2.30 8.03 -3.53
C PRO A 112 1.35 8.05 -2.33
N ALA A 113 0.34 7.19 -2.37
CA ALA A 113 -0.61 6.98 -1.27
C ALA A 113 -0.79 5.48 -1.02
N ALA A 114 -1.33 5.12 0.14
CA ALA A 114 -1.58 3.73 0.53
C ALA A 114 -3.01 3.51 1.02
N LEU A 115 -3.66 2.46 0.53
CA LEU A 115 -4.91 1.92 1.04
C LEU A 115 -4.62 0.60 1.76
N LEU A 116 -5.00 0.52 3.03
CA LEU A 116 -4.89 -0.67 3.85
C LEU A 116 -6.19 -1.46 3.80
N ILE A 117 -6.07 -2.75 3.52
CA ILE A 117 -7.17 -3.71 3.59
C ILE A 117 -6.84 -4.68 4.71
N ALA A 118 -7.68 -4.75 5.75
CA ALA A 118 -7.49 -5.71 6.83
C ALA A 118 -8.16 -7.04 6.46
N ASP A 119 -7.37 -8.07 6.21
CA ASP A 119 -7.86 -9.42 5.93
C ASP A 119 -7.76 -10.29 7.19
N ARG A 120 -8.92 -10.74 7.69
CA ARG A 120 -9.03 -11.58 8.88
C ARG A 120 -9.06 -13.05 8.48
N VAL A 121 -7.98 -13.76 8.80
CA VAL A 121 -7.86 -15.20 8.59
C VAL A 121 -8.06 -15.91 9.93
N GLY A 122 -9.09 -16.76 10.02
CA GLY A 122 -9.37 -17.60 11.19
C GLY A 122 -10.67 -17.31 11.95
N ASP A 123 -11.53 -16.40 11.46
CA ASP A 123 -12.94 -16.32 11.90
C ASP A 123 -13.77 -17.40 11.16
N GLU A 124 -13.44 -18.67 11.37
CA GLU A 124 -14.43 -19.74 11.24
C GLU A 124 -15.14 -19.87 12.60
N LYS A 125 -16.48 -19.95 12.56
CA LYS A 125 -17.36 -20.11 13.72
C LYS A 125 -16.86 -21.09 14.78
#